data_AF-A0A392R9Y7-F1
#
_entry.id   AF-A0A392R9Y7-F1
#
_cell.length_a   1.000
_cell.length_b   1.000
_cell.length_c   1.000
_cell.angle_alpha   90.00
_cell.angle_beta   90.00
_cell.angle_gamma   90.00
#
_symmetry.space_group_name_H-M   'P 1'
#
loop_
_entity.id
_entity.type
_entity.pdbx_description
1 polymer ?
#
loop_
_entity_poly.entity_id
_entity_poly.type
_entity_poly.pdbx_seq_one_letter_code
_entity_poly.pdbx_strand_id
1 'polypeptide(L)' 'QNASTDYYIVASARFVNESLWQKVTGVAVLHYKNSKGAVTGPLPPPPDDLYNPGASMNQARSIRFVEDYIT' A
#
# COMPACT_ATOMS: atom_id res chain seq x y z
N GLN A 1 5.79 -16.92 10.71
CA GLN A 1 5.60 -16.80 9.24
C GLN A 1 6.63 -17.70 8.56
N ASN A 2 6.22 -18.47 7.54
CA ASN A 2 7.08 -19.40 6.80
C ASN A 2 7.17 -18.99 5.32
N ALA A 3 7.54 -17.73 5.06
CA ALA A 3 7.75 -17.22 3.70
C ALA A 3 9.24 -17.32 3.37
N SER A 4 9.60 -17.94 2.25
CA SER A 4 11.01 -18.16 1.88
C SER A 4 11.56 -17.11 0.90
N THR A 5 10.76 -16.10 0.56
CA THR A 5 11.07 -15.08 -0.45
C THR A 5 10.64 -13.71 0.00
N ASP A 6 11.29 -12.68 -0.53
CA ASP A 6 10.90 -11.28 -0.34
C ASP A 6 9.75 -10.88 -1.27
N TYR A 7 9.04 -9.82 -0.93
CA TYR A 7 7.89 -9.32 -1.71
C TYR A 7 7.99 -7.82 -1.97
N TYR A 8 7.55 -7.39 -3.15
CA TYR A 8 7.38 -5.96 -3.43
C TYR A 8 6.19 -5.41 -2.65
N ILE A 9 6.39 -4.24 -2.06
CA ILE A 9 5.34 -3.35 -1.59
C ILE A 9 5.30 -2.18 -2.56
N VAL A 10 4.14 -1.90 -3.15
CA VAL A 10 3.95 -0.78 -4.09
C VAL A 10 2.84 0.13 -3.57
N ALA A 11 3.09 1.43 -3.61
CA ALA A 11 2.11 2.45 -3.26
C ALA A 11 2.07 3.52 -4.35
N SER A 12 0.87 3.89 -4.79
CA SER A 12 0.66 4.95 -5.78
C SER A 12 -0.42 5.93 -5.32
N ALA A 13 -0.23 7.21 -5.62
CA ALA A 13 -1.26 8.23 -5.40
C ALA A 13 -2.38 8.11 -6.44
N ARG A 14 -3.64 8.37 -6.06
CA ARG A 14 -4.80 8.21 -6.96
C ARG A 14 -5.68 9.44 -7.13
N PHE A 15 -5.74 10.30 -6.11
CA PHE A 15 -6.54 11.52 -6.11
C PHE A 15 -5.68 12.75 -6.42
N VAL A 16 -4.80 12.60 -7.41
CA VAL A 16 -3.93 13.66 -7.95
C VAL A 16 -4.10 13.69 -9.46
N ASN A 17 -3.79 14.82 -10.11
CA ASN A 17 -3.89 14.94 -11.57
C ASN A 17 -3.15 13.77 -12.27
N GLU A 18 -3.72 13.25 -13.36
CA GLU A 18 -3.29 11.95 -13.87
C GLU A 18 -1.84 11.89 -14.37
N SER A 19 -1.35 12.99 -14.92
CA SER A 19 0.05 13.09 -15.34
C SER A 19 1.04 13.07 -14.16
N LEU A 20 0.56 13.40 -12.95
CA LEU A 20 1.31 13.35 -11.70
C LEU A 20 1.22 11.97 -11.04
N TRP A 21 0.09 11.25 -11.12
CA TRP A 21 -0.06 9.96 -10.42
C TRP A 21 0.95 8.91 -10.88
N GLN A 22 1.27 8.86 -12.18
CA GLN A 22 2.27 7.93 -12.71
C GLN A 22 3.69 8.18 -12.16
N LYS A 23 3.98 9.40 -11.71
CA LYS A 23 5.29 9.78 -11.15
C LYS A 23 5.41 9.50 -9.65
N VAL A 24 4.30 9.35 -8.94
CA VAL A 24 4.29 9.15 -7.47
C VAL A 24 4.03 7.67 -7.17
N THR A 25 4.91 6.80 -7.68
CA THR A 25 4.92 5.37 -7.33
C THR A 25 6.10 5.10 -6.40
N GLY A 26 5.82 4.72 -5.15
CA GLY A 26 6.81 4.23 -4.20
C GLY A 26 6.90 2.70 -4.26
N VAL A 27 8.13 2.17 -4.23
CA VAL A 27 8.40 0.73 -4.17
C VAL A 27 9.30 0.43 -2.98
N ALA A 28 8.92 -0.57 -2.19
CA ALA A 28 9.73 -1.10 -1.09
C ALA A 28 9.77 -2.64 -1.16
N VAL A 29 10.64 -3.24 -0.36
CA VAL A 29 10.77 -4.69 -0.25
C VAL A 29 10.42 -5.13 1.17
N LEU A 30 9.42 -5.99 1.29
CA LEU A 30 9.16 -6.75 2.50
C LEU A 30 10.13 -7.92 2.54
N HIS A 31 11.12 -7.84 3.42
CA HIS A 31 12.08 -8.91 3.66
C HIS A 31 11.65 -9.77 4.85
N TYR A 32 11.40 -11.05 4.63
CA TYR A 32 11.15 -11.99 5.72
C TYR A 32 12.48 -12.48 6.31
N LYS A 33 12.54 -12.63 7.64
CA LYS A 33 13.77 -13.09 8.33
C LYS A 33 14.34 -14.41 7.80
N ASN A 34 13.47 -15.31 7.31
CA ASN A 34 13.83 -16.61 6.75
C ASN A 34 13.87 -16.62 5.21
N SER A 35 13.83 -15.44 4.58
CA SER A 35 13.95 -15.30 3.15
C SER A 35 15.33 -15.71 2.66
N LYS A 36 15.39 -16.37 1.51
CA LYS A 36 16.63 -16.93 0.93
C LYS A 36 17.02 -16.26 -0.38
N GLY A 37 16.29 -15.23 -0.80
CA GLY A 37 16.52 -14.57 -2.08
C GLY A 37 15.78 -13.25 -2.18
N ALA A 38 16.31 -12.37 -3.03
CA ALA A 38 15.70 -11.09 -3.33
C ALA A 38 14.35 -11.26 -4.06
N VAL A 39 13.57 -10.19 -4.10
CA VAL A 39 12.37 -10.07 -4.94
C VAL A 39 12.68 -10.38 -6.40
N THR A 40 11.76 -11.08 -7.07
CA THR A 40 11.83 -11.40 -8.50
C THR A 40 10.49 -11.10 -9.18
N GLY A 41 10.50 -10.92 -10.50
CA GLY A 41 9.30 -10.63 -11.29
C GLY A 41 8.95 -9.15 -11.40
N PRO A 42 7.85 -8.81 -12.10
CA PRO A 42 7.39 -7.44 -12.27
C PRO A 42 6.78 -6.88 -10.99
N LEU A 43 6.64 -5.55 -10.92
CA LEU A 43 5.87 -4.92 -9.86
C LEU A 43 4.40 -5.38 -9.91
N PRO A 44 3.73 -5.54 -8.75
CA PRO A 44 2.30 -5.81 -8.73
C PRO A 44 1.52 -4.69 -9.43
N PRO A 45 0.36 -5.00 -10.04
CA PRO A 45 -0.49 -3.99 -10.66
C PRO A 45 -1.01 -2.99 -9.61
N PRO A 46 -1.41 -1.78 -10.03
CA PRO A 46 -2.08 -0.84 -9.13
C PRO A 46 -3.38 -1.46 -8.57
N PRO A 47 -3.89 -0.97 -7.43
CA PRO A 47 -5.14 -1.48 -6.86
C PRO A 47 -6.30 -1.40 -7.87
N ASP A 48 -7.03 -2.50 -8.05
CA ASP A 48 -8.26 -2.51 -8.84
C ASP A 48 -9.38 -1.86 -8.03
N ASP A 49 -9.87 -0.72 -8.50
CA ASP A 49 -10.93 0.03 -7.83
C ASP A 49 -12.04 0.46 -8.78
N LEU A 50 -12.14 -0.19 -9.95
CA LEU A 50 -13.13 0.14 -10.98
C LEU A 50 -14.56 0.27 -10.40
N TYR A 51 -14.87 -0.58 -9.44
CA TYR A 51 -16.18 -0.64 -8.78
C TYR A 51 -16.23 0.05 -7.40
N ASN A 52 -15.08 0.46 -6.85
CA ASN A 52 -15.03 1.14 -5.55
C ASN A 52 -13.84 2.12 -5.45
N PRO A 53 -13.85 3.21 -6.25
CA PRO A 53 -12.74 4.15 -6.28
C PRO A 53 -12.55 4.88 -4.94
N GLY A 54 -13.61 4.97 -4.13
CA GLY A 54 -13.57 5.62 -2.82
C GLY A 54 -13.02 4.77 -1.67
N ALA A 55 -12.65 3.50 -1.90
CA ALA A 55 -12.29 2.55 -0.82
C ALA A 55 -11.20 3.10 0.11
N SER A 56 -10.08 3.57 -0.45
CA SER A 56 -8.95 4.11 0.33
C SER A 56 -9.33 5.38 1.10
N MET A 57 -10.18 6.23 0.52
CA MET A 57 -10.65 7.44 1.21
C MET A 57 -11.62 7.13 2.34
N ASN A 58 -12.51 6.15 2.14
CA ASN A 58 -13.43 5.70 3.18
C ASN A 58 -12.68 5.01 4.32
N GLN A 59 -11.63 4.25 4.02
CA GLN A 59 -10.73 3.69 5.03
C GLN A 59 -10.05 4.81 5.83
N ALA A 60 -9.53 5.85 5.18
CA ALA A 60 -8.90 6.97 5.90
C ALA A 60 -9.90 7.73 6.79
N ARG A 61 -11.15 7.91 6.33
CA ARG A 61 -12.23 8.57 7.09
C ARG A 61 -12.76 7.76 8.27
N SER A 62 -12.48 6.46 8.34
CA SER A 62 -12.95 5.62 9.45
C SER A 62 -12.11 5.82 10.73
N ILE A 63 -10.93 6.45 10.62
CA ILE A 63 -10.08 6.79 11.76
C ILE A 63 -10.79 7.83 12.62
N ARG A 64 -10.99 7.51 13.91
CA ARG A 64 -11.52 8.43 14.92
C ARG A 64 -10.51 8.56 16.04
N PHE A 65 -10.29 9.78 16.51
CA PHE A 65 -9.57 10.03 17.76
C PHE A 65 -10.57 9.85 18.91
N VAL A 66 -10.22 9.02 19.89
CA VAL A 66 -10.94 8.98 21.16
C VAL A 66 -10.22 9.97 22.07
N GLU A 67 -10.94 11.02 22.47
CA GLU A 67 -10.47 11.94 23.49
C GLU A 67 -10.86 11.34 24.84
N ASP A 68 -9.96 10.58 25.45
CA ASP A 68 -10.16 10.05 26.79
C ASP A 68 -10.06 11.22 27.79
N TYR A 69 -11.20 11.74 28.23
CA TYR A 69 -11.24 12.67 29.36
C TYR A 69 -10.91 11.86 30.63
N ILE A 70 -9.69 12.00 31.13
CA ILE A 70 -9.34 11.54 32.48
C ILE A 70 -10.10 12.44 33.47
N THR A 71 -11.05 11.86 34.19
CA THR A 71 -11.69 12.46 35.37
C THR A 71 -11.12 11.84 36.63
#